data_AF-A0A6M0BMJ5-F1
#
_entry.id   AF-A0A6M0BMJ5-F1
#
_cell.length_a   1.000
_cell.length_b   1.000
_cell.length_c   1.000
_cell.angle_alpha   90.00
_cell.angle_beta   90.00
_cell.angle_gamma   90.00
#
_symmetry.space_group_name_H-M   'P 1'
#
loop_
_entity.id
_entity.type
_entity.pdbx_description
1 polymer ?
#
loop_
_entity_poly.entity_id
_entity_poly.type
_entity_poly.pdbx_seq_one_letter_code
_entity_poly.pdbx_strand_id
1 'polypeptide(L)' 'FPAIEFPINRDIQQGWLEITYLDDDLRIGRGNQGSVFVLTKK' A
#
# COMPACT_ATOMS: atom_id res chain seq x y z
N PHE A 1 -2.16 -0.99 -27.80
CA PHE A 1 -1.34 0.02 -27.11
C PHE A 1 -0.13 -0.70 -26.50
N PRO A 2 1.12 -0.24 -26.71
CA PRO A 2 2.27 -0.86 -26.07
C PRO A 2 2.25 -0.54 -24.56
N ALA A 3 2.59 -1.53 -23.74
CA ALA A 3 2.77 -1.32 -22.31
C ALA A 3 4.02 -0.47 -22.08
N ILE A 4 3.92 0.53 -21.21
CA ILE A 4 5.06 1.32 -20.75
C ILE A 4 5.65 0.60 -19.53
N GLU A 5 6.93 0.25 -19.62
CA GLU A 5 7.70 -0.34 -18.53
C GLU A 5 8.68 0.73 -18.01
N PHE A 6 8.57 1.10 -16.74
CA PHE A 6 9.54 1.97 -16.06
C PHE A 6 9.96 1.33 -14.73
N PRO A 7 11.25 1.44 -14.35
CA PRO A 7 11.73 0.90 -13.10
C PRO A 7 11.17 1.71 -11.92
N ILE A 8 10.60 1.02 -10.93
CA ILE A 8 10.22 1.63 -9.66
C ILE A 8 11.50 1.75 -8.82
N ASN A 9 12.05 2.96 -8.73
CA ASN A 9 13.20 3.23 -7.86
C ASN A 9 12.75 3.18 -6.38
N ARG A 10 13.19 2.14 -5.67
CA ARG A 10 12.84 1.90 -4.26
C ARG A 10 13.73 2.67 -3.29
N ASP A 11 14.88 3.17 -3.72
CA ASP A 11 15.86 3.86 -2.85
C ASP A 11 15.34 5.21 -2.33
N ILE A 12 14.33 5.76 -2.99
CA ILE A 12 13.70 7.04 -2.64
C ILE A 12 12.49 6.88 -1.69
N GLN A 13 12.02 5.66 -1.45
CA GLN A 13 10.87 5.41 -0.58
C GLN A 13 11.30 5.28 0.88
N GLN A 14 11.36 6.41 1.57
CA GLN A 14 11.55 6.46 3.04
C GLN A 14 10.27 6.12 3.83
N GLY A 15 9.14 5.97 3.13
CA GLY A 15 7.87 5.64 3.73
C GLY A 15 7.74 4.15 4.02
N TRP A 16 7.23 3.78 5.19
CA TRP A 16 6.82 2.40 5.48
C TRP A 16 5.30 2.33 5.64
N LEU A 17 4.75 1.16 5.29
CA LEU A 17 3.34 0.83 5.39
C LEU A 17 3.19 -0.44 6.24
N GLU A 18 2.48 -0.33 7.36
CA GLU A 18 2.06 -1.46 8.16
C GLU A 18 0.65 -1.89 7.75
N ILE A 19 0.39 -3.20 7.70
CA ILE A 19 -0.93 -3.75 7.36
C ILE A 19 -1.37 -4.66 8.51
N THR A 20 -2.55 -4.37 9.06
CA THR A 20 -3.21 -5.21 10.05
C THR A 20 -4.43 -5.88 9.41
N TYR A 21 -4.46 -7.21 9.51
CA TYR A 21 -5.58 -8.04 9.09
C TYR A 21 -6.53 -8.16 10.27
N LEU A 22 -7.76 -7.67 10.10
CA LEU A 22 -8.79 -7.75 11.14
C LEU A 22 -9.73 -8.93 10.88
N ASP A 23 -9.98 -9.20 9.60
CA ASP A 23 -10.81 -10.30 9.13
C ASP A 23 -10.37 -10.74 7.72
N ASP A 24 -11.03 -11.76 7.17
CA ASP A 24 -10.81 -12.30 5.83
C ASP A 24 -11.08 -11.27 4.71
N ASP A 25 -11.95 -10.30 4.96
CA ASP A 25 -12.36 -9.27 4.00
C ASP A 25 -11.96 -7.84 4.41
N LEU A 26 -11.46 -7.63 5.64
CA LEU A 26 -11.16 -6.31 6.20
C LEU A 26 -9.69 -6.18 6.63
N ARG A 27 -9.05 -5.12 6.14
CA ARG A 27 -7.67 -4.75 6.49
C ARG A 27 -7.51 -3.25 6.64
N ILE A 28 -6.65 -2.86 7.59
CA ILE A 28 -6.25 -1.47 7.83
C ILE A 28 -4.76 -1.33 7.51
N GLY A 29 -4.43 -0.33 6.69
CA GLY A 29 -3.05 0.06 6.39
C GLY A 29 -2.70 1.40 7.04
N ARG A 30 -1.54 1.50 7.70
CA ARG A 30 -1.00 2.76 8.25
C ARG A 30 0.31 3.12 7.59
N GLY A 31 0.33 4.27 6.92
CA GLY A 31 1.57 4.87 6.43
C GLY A 31 2.25 5.70 7.52
N ASN A 32 3.57 5.67 7.57
CA ASN A 32 4.36 6.50 8.50
C ASN A 32 4.29 8.01 8.25
N GLN A 33 3.66 8.43 7.15
CA GLN A 33 3.42 9.83 6.78
C GLN A 33 2.00 10.31 7.16
N GLY A 34 1.31 9.63 8.07
CA GLY A 34 0.02 10.07 8.62
C GLY A 34 -1.21 9.64 7.83
N SER A 35 -1.06 8.80 6.80
CA SER A 35 -2.20 8.24 6.05
C SER A 35 -2.72 6.94 6.66
N VAL A 36 -4.04 6.76 6.63
CA VAL A 36 -4.72 5.50 6.99
C VAL A 36 -5.59 5.05 5.82
N PHE A 37 -5.52 3.76 5.49
CA PHE A 37 -6.26 3.13 4.41
C PHE A 37 -7.17 2.05 4.97
N VAL A 38 -8.41 1.99 4.49
CA VAL A 38 -9.35 0.91 4.80
C VAL A 38 -9.63 0.15 3.52
N LEU A 39 -9.36 -1.15 3.54
CA LEU A 39 -9.47 -2.04 2.39
C LEU A 39 -10.53 -3.09 2.69
N THR A 40 -11.54 -3.18 1.82
CA THR A 40 -12.59 -4.21 1.87
C THR A 40 -12.55 -5.07 0.61
N LYS A 41 -12.76 -6.38 0.76
CA LYS A 41 -12.95 -7.30 -0.36
C LYS A 41 -14.46 -7.49 -0.60
N LYS A 42 -14.89 -7.41 -1.86
CA LYS A 42 -16.25 -7.79 -2.28
C LYS A 42 -16.26 -9.20 -2.86
#